data_AF-A0A5N6TLV2-F1
#
_entry.id   AF-A0A5N6TLV2-F1
#
_cell.length_a   1.000
_cell.length_b   1.000
_cell.length_c   1.000
_cell.angle_alpha   90.00
_cell.angle_beta   90.00
_cell.angle_gamma   90.00
#
_symmetry.space_group_name_H-M   'P 1'
#
loop_
_entity.id
_entity.type
_entity.pdbx_description
1 polymer ?
#
loop_
_entity_poly.entity_id
_entity_poly.type
_entity_poly.pdbx_seq_one_letter_code
_entity_poly.pdbx_strand_id
1 'polypeptide(L)'
;MSFRPMFQQRAVAPIAATLMAGGVAFYPRRTAFAEEPKNRKPIYDDFPVDIPEPTKTLPSPPKLSTPPSSSSPTPTDILTAQVRQARLFLYENSLAAENCFNDFLSRALHIENAFTNTVASLAPSPESGEQLTPGGVYVVVSAMAGSIVSRNRGILLRTASPLAFGTAAAWTLLPVTMRNISDLVWEYEKKVPAVAEQHLYLRERAEHIWSTGIAHSGMARAMMEEKIGETRKKLEELVSKGH
;
A
#
# COMPACT_ATOMS: atom_id res chain seq x y z
N MET A 1 5.63 51.57 20.57
CA MET A 1 6.22 50.51 19.71
C MET A 1 5.76 49.17 20.22
N SER A 2 5.03 48.45 19.38
CA SER A 2 4.30 47.20 19.63
C SER A 2 5.10 45.99 19.15
N PHE A 3 5.04 44.86 19.85
CA PHE A 3 5.17 43.55 19.21
C PHE A 3 4.44 42.48 20.03
N ARG A 4 3.38 41.92 19.45
CA ARG A 4 2.66 40.71 19.92
C ARG A 4 3.01 39.59 18.94
N PRO A 5 3.47 38.41 19.37
CA PRO A 5 3.62 37.28 18.46
C PRO A 5 2.28 36.52 18.36
N MET A 6 1.60 36.67 17.21
CA MET A 6 0.56 35.73 16.78
C MET A 6 1.26 34.47 16.25
N PHE A 7 1.17 33.35 16.96
CA PHE A 7 1.46 32.04 16.38
C PHE A 7 0.22 31.57 15.62
N GLN A 8 0.25 31.75 14.30
CA GLN A 8 -0.73 31.21 13.36
C GLN A 8 -0.65 29.67 13.34
N GLN A 9 -1.83 29.06 13.24
CA GLN A 9 -2.06 27.65 13.00
C GLN A 9 -1.27 27.18 11.77
N ARG A 10 -0.38 26.22 11.95
CA ARG A 10 0.29 25.52 10.86
C ARG A 10 -0.72 24.56 10.21
N ALA A 11 -1.19 24.92 9.03
CA ALA A 11 -1.80 24.01 8.08
C ALA A 11 -0.74 22.98 7.64
N VAL A 12 -1.00 21.71 7.89
CA VAL A 12 -0.25 20.59 7.34
C VAL A 12 -0.91 20.19 6.03
N ALA A 13 -0.08 20.10 4.99
CA ALA A 13 -0.26 19.45 3.69
C ALA A 13 -0.95 20.24 2.55
N PRO A 14 -0.18 20.46 1.46
CA PRO A 14 -0.63 20.10 0.13
C PRO A 14 0.40 19.17 -0.53
N ILE A 15 0.63 17.97 0.04
CA ILE A 15 1.41 16.91 -0.66
C ILE A 15 0.50 16.13 -1.63
N ALA A 16 -0.81 16.15 -1.43
CA ALA A 16 -1.76 15.53 -2.37
C ALA A 16 -1.96 16.33 -3.67
N ALA A 17 -1.65 17.64 -3.68
CA ALA A 17 -1.90 18.50 -4.84
C ALA A 17 -0.80 18.41 -5.93
N THR A 18 0.42 18.00 -5.57
CA THR A 18 1.55 17.93 -6.54
C THR A 18 1.45 16.73 -7.47
N LEU A 19 0.86 15.61 -7.04
CA LEU A 19 0.69 14.43 -7.91
C LEU A 19 -0.33 14.64 -9.03
N MET A 20 -1.36 15.47 -8.82
CA MET A 20 -2.35 15.79 -9.85
C MET A 20 -1.88 16.85 -10.85
N ALA A 21 -0.94 17.73 -10.47
CA ALA A 21 -0.41 18.77 -11.36
C ALA A 21 0.65 18.23 -12.35
N GLY A 22 1.41 17.19 -11.97
CA GLY A 22 2.44 16.60 -12.83
C GLY A 22 1.89 15.90 -14.08
N GLY A 23 0.69 15.30 -14.00
CA GLY A 23 0.08 14.56 -15.11
C GLY A 23 -0.42 15.46 -16.26
N VAL A 24 -0.70 16.74 -16.02
CA VAL A 24 -1.22 17.66 -17.04
C VAL A 24 -0.09 18.35 -17.83
N ALA A 25 1.10 18.49 -17.24
CA ALA A 25 2.24 19.13 -17.91
C ALA A 25 2.84 18.29 -19.06
N PHE A 26 2.66 16.96 -19.02
CA PHE A 26 3.14 16.05 -20.06
C PHE A 26 2.06 15.63 -21.07
N TYR A 27 0.86 16.23 -21.05
CA TYR A 27 -0.17 15.92 -22.04
C TYR A 27 0.19 16.55 -23.39
N PRO A 28 0.52 15.77 -24.44
CA PRO A 28 0.90 16.33 -25.74
C PRO A 28 -0.33 16.95 -26.40
N ARG A 29 -0.43 18.28 -26.38
CA ARG A 29 -1.54 19.04 -26.99
C ARG A 29 -1.51 19.09 -28.53
N ARG A 30 -0.51 18.52 -29.18
CA ARG A 30 -0.40 18.47 -30.65
C ARG A 30 -0.03 17.05 -31.09
N THR A 31 -1.01 16.35 -31.64
CA THR A 31 -0.79 15.20 -32.50
C THR A 31 -0.26 15.73 -33.84
N ALA A 32 1.03 15.56 -34.10
CA ALA A 32 1.61 15.86 -35.40
C ALA A 32 1.13 14.81 -36.42
N PHE A 33 0.06 15.11 -37.15
CA PHE A 33 -0.35 14.35 -38.31
C PHE A 33 0.70 14.55 -39.42
N ALA A 34 1.40 13.48 -39.78
CA ALA A 34 2.29 13.43 -40.94
C ALA A 34 1.49 13.19 -42.21
N GLU A 35 0.50 14.04 -42.50
CA GLU A 35 -0.24 14.00 -43.76
C GLU A 35 0.43 14.91 -44.79
N GLU A 36 1.00 14.29 -45.81
CA GLU A 36 1.59 14.89 -46.99
C GLU A 36 0.53 15.69 -47.78
N PRO A 37 0.85 16.87 -48.37
CA PRO A 37 -0.12 17.60 -49.18
C PRO A 37 -0.46 16.80 -50.44
N LYS A 38 -1.72 16.35 -50.50
CA LYS A 38 -2.35 15.57 -51.56
C LYS A 38 -2.51 16.42 -52.83
N ASN A 39 -1.42 16.67 -53.54
CA ASN A 39 -1.46 17.25 -54.89
C ASN A 39 -0.29 16.78 -55.77
N ARG A 40 -0.09 15.46 -55.85
CA ARG A 40 0.64 14.84 -56.95
C ARG A 40 -0.31 13.93 -57.70
N LYS A 41 -0.49 14.21 -58.99
CA LYS A 41 -1.25 13.36 -59.89
C LYS A 41 -0.57 11.98 -59.95
N PRO A 42 -1.30 10.86 -59.80
CA PRO A 42 -0.73 9.53 -60.00
C PRO A 42 -0.19 9.43 -61.44
N ILE A 43 1.04 8.91 -61.57
CA ILE A 43 1.78 8.83 -62.85
C ILE A 43 1.27 7.67 -63.74
N TYR A 44 0.28 6.91 -63.29
CA TYR A 44 -0.27 5.77 -64.03
C TYR A 44 -1.79 5.84 -64.04
N ASP A 45 -2.32 6.54 -65.06
CA ASP A 45 -3.68 6.40 -65.57
C ASP A 45 -3.71 7.14 -66.91
N ASP A 46 -3.16 6.52 -67.94
CA ASP A 46 -3.43 6.84 -69.36
C ASP A 46 -2.85 5.71 -70.21
N PHE A 47 -3.54 4.56 -70.22
CA PHE A 47 -3.36 3.57 -71.27
C PHE A 47 -4.63 3.57 -72.13
N PRO A 48 -4.64 4.21 -73.32
CA PRO A 48 -5.63 3.86 -74.32
C PRO A 48 -5.39 2.40 -74.74
N VAL A 49 -6.40 1.57 -74.55
CA VAL A 49 -6.46 0.21 -75.07
C VAL A 49 -6.58 0.32 -76.59
N ASP A 50 -5.46 0.14 -77.29
CA ASP A 50 -5.44 -0.26 -78.70
C ASP A 50 -4.25 -1.21 -78.91
N ILE A 51 -4.57 -2.45 -79.27
CA ILE A 51 -3.64 -3.52 -79.70
C ILE A 51 -3.73 -3.50 -81.24
N PRO A 52 -2.61 -3.48 -82.03
CA PRO A 52 -1.74 -4.66 -82.18
C PRO A 52 -0.22 -4.43 -82.44
N GLU A 53 0.56 -5.43 -81.99
CA GLU A 53 1.80 -6.08 -82.51
C GLU A 53 2.88 -5.32 -83.34
N PRO A 54 4.07 -5.92 -83.59
CA PRO A 54 5.18 -6.20 -82.68
C PRO A 54 6.49 -5.54 -83.21
N THR A 55 7.58 -5.49 -82.43
CA THR A 55 9.00 -5.62 -82.89
C THR A 55 10.00 -5.12 -81.83
N LYS A 56 10.97 -6.00 -81.51
CA LYS A 56 12.38 -5.81 -81.04
C LYS A 56 12.72 -4.46 -80.36
N THR A 57 13.44 -4.42 -79.24
CA THR A 57 14.86 -4.82 -79.10
C THR A 57 15.28 -4.73 -77.62
N LEU A 58 16.14 -5.63 -77.15
CA LEU A 58 16.86 -5.55 -75.85
C LEU A 58 17.76 -4.29 -75.80
N PRO A 59 18.03 -3.67 -74.62
CA PRO A 59 19.27 -4.00 -73.91
C PRO A 59 19.30 -3.87 -72.36
N SER A 60 20.12 -4.76 -71.77
CA SER A 60 20.95 -4.77 -70.53
C SER A 60 20.51 -4.13 -69.19
N PRO A 61 20.82 -4.77 -68.04
CA PRO A 61 20.50 -4.28 -66.69
C PRO A 61 21.44 -3.16 -66.22
N PRO A 62 21.00 -2.23 -65.35
CA PRO A 62 21.89 -1.20 -64.84
C PRO A 62 22.84 -1.79 -63.79
N LYS A 63 24.12 -1.44 -63.94
CA LYS A 63 25.24 -1.82 -63.08
C LYS A 63 25.05 -1.32 -61.65
N LEU A 64 25.33 -2.22 -60.71
CA LEU A 64 25.52 -1.97 -59.29
C LEU A 64 26.78 -1.12 -59.10
N SER A 65 26.61 0.18 -58.85
CA SER A 65 27.73 1.07 -58.51
C SER A 65 28.04 0.95 -57.01
N THR A 66 29.13 0.25 -56.70
CA THR A 66 29.81 0.32 -55.40
C THR A 66 30.30 1.75 -55.15
N PRO A 67 30.11 2.36 -53.97
CA PRO A 67 30.64 3.69 -53.73
C PRO A 67 32.16 3.65 -53.51
N PRO A 68 32.92 4.62 -54.06
CA PRO A 68 34.35 4.74 -53.82
C PRO A 68 34.62 5.21 -52.38
N SER A 69 35.52 4.49 -51.72
CA SER A 69 36.21 4.93 -50.52
C SER A 69 37.02 6.21 -50.78
N SER A 70 37.06 7.08 -49.78
CA SER A 70 37.86 8.32 -49.64
C SER A 70 37.26 9.61 -50.21
N SER A 71 36.52 10.34 -49.39
CA SER A 71 36.42 11.81 -49.46
C SER A 71 35.80 12.32 -48.17
N SER A 72 36.31 13.45 -47.67
CA SER A 72 35.78 14.24 -46.55
C SER A 72 34.24 14.18 -46.47
N PRO A 73 33.67 14.06 -45.25
CA PRO A 73 32.25 13.81 -45.08
C PRO A 73 31.45 14.89 -45.80
N THR A 74 30.54 14.46 -46.69
CA THR A 74 29.59 15.40 -47.27
C THR A 74 28.68 15.91 -46.16
N PRO A 75 28.16 17.15 -46.24
CA PRO A 75 27.30 17.72 -45.20
C PRO A 75 26.07 16.83 -44.90
N THR A 76 25.61 16.06 -45.89
CA THR A 76 24.54 15.07 -45.73
C THR A 76 24.97 13.88 -44.86
N ASP A 77 26.18 13.35 -45.02
CA ASP A 77 26.68 12.25 -44.20
C ASP A 77 26.80 12.65 -42.72
N ILE A 78 27.18 13.89 -42.44
CA ILE A 78 27.24 14.41 -41.07
C ILE A 78 25.83 14.46 -40.45
N LEU A 79 24.85 14.97 -41.19
CA LEU A 79 23.46 15.02 -40.73
C LEU A 79 22.90 13.62 -40.48
N THR A 80 23.16 12.66 -41.37
CA THR A 80 22.70 11.27 -41.16
C THR A 80 23.32 10.63 -39.93
N ALA A 81 24.60 10.90 -39.65
CA ALA A 81 25.27 10.44 -38.44
C ALA A 81 24.65 11.05 -37.17
N GLN A 82 24.33 12.35 -37.19
CA GLN A 82 23.69 13.04 -36.07
C GLN A 82 22.26 12.54 -35.80
N VAL A 83 21.46 12.36 -36.86
CA VAL A 83 20.10 11.79 -36.72
C VAL A 83 20.16 10.36 -36.19
N ARG A 84 21.13 9.56 -36.64
CA ARG A 84 21.35 8.21 -36.13
C ARG A 84 21.70 8.22 -34.64
N GLN A 85 22.62 9.08 -34.22
CA GLN A 85 23.00 9.24 -32.81
C GLN A 85 21.81 9.68 -31.95
N ALA A 86 21.05 10.67 -32.43
CA ALA A 86 19.85 11.14 -31.73
C ALA A 86 18.81 10.03 -31.58
N ARG A 87 18.58 9.23 -32.64
CA ARG A 87 17.65 8.10 -32.58
C ARG A 87 18.08 7.03 -31.59
N LEU A 88 19.36 6.65 -31.60
CA LEU A 88 19.91 5.66 -30.68
C LEU A 88 19.85 6.16 -29.23
N PHE A 89 20.20 7.43 -29.01
CA PHE A 89 20.11 8.05 -27.69
C PHE A 89 18.67 8.08 -27.16
N LEU A 90 17.70 8.46 -27.99
CA LEU A 90 16.29 8.44 -27.59
C LEU A 90 15.80 7.01 -27.29
N TYR A 91 16.21 6.04 -28.10
CA TYR A 91 15.84 4.64 -27.91
C TYR A 91 16.46 4.04 -26.64
N GLU A 92 17.73 4.29 -26.37
CA GLU A 92 18.41 3.81 -25.16
C GLU A 92 17.78 4.41 -23.90
N ASN A 93 17.46 5.71 -23.93
CA ASN A 93 16.79 6.37 -22.79
C ASN A 93 15.34 5.90 -22.62
N SER A 94 14.58 5.66 -23.70
CA SER A 94 13.22 5.14 -23.59
C SER A 94 13.22 3.71 -23.06
N LEU A 95 14.13 2.86 -23.56
CA LEU A 95 14.29 1.48 -23.12
C LEU A 95 14.71 1.41 -21.65
N ALA A 96 15.65 2.27 -21.21
CA ALA A 96 16.04 2.35 -19.80
C ALA A 96 14.87 2.77 -18.89
N ALA A 97 14.06 3.73 -19.33
CA ALA A 97 12.87 4.16 -18.60
C ALA A 97 11.80 3.06 -18.54
N GLU A 98 11.53 2.38 -19.65
CA GLU A 98 10.61 1.25 -19.73
C GLU A 98 11.04 0.10 -18.81
N ASN A 99 12.32 -0.25 -18.80
CA ASN A 99 12.85 -1.30 -17.93
C ASN A 99 12.73 -0.93 -16.45
N CYS A 100 13.10 0.30 -16.06
CA CYS A 100 12.97 0.76 -14.68
C CYS A 100 11.51 0.73 -14.21
N PHE A 101 10.59 1.15 -15.07
CA PHE A 101 9.16 1.12 -14.79
C PHE A 101 8.64 -0.32 -14.66
N ASN A 102 9.03 -1.21 -15.58
CA ASN A 102 8.66 -2.61 -15.54
C ASN A 102 9.20 -3.33 -14.29
N ASP A 103 10.45 -3.03 -13.90
CA ASP A 103 11.06 -3.57 -12.68
C ASP A 103 10.36 -3.05 -11.42
N PHE A 104 10.01 -1.76 -11.40
CA PHE A 104 9.24 -1.17 -10.30
C PHE A 104 7.86 -1.81 -10.17
N LEU A 105 7.12 -1.92 -11.28
CA LEU A 105 5.82 -2.59 -11.30
C LEU A 105 5.93 -4.05 -10.88
N SER A 106 6.94 -4.77 -11.38
CA SER A 106 7.18 -6.17 -11.01
C SER A 106 7.42 -6.32 -9.51
N ARG A 107 8.19 -5.42 -8.90
CA ARG A 107 8.42 -5.40 -7.44
C ARG A 107 7.15 -5.04 -6.68
N ALA A 108 6.42 -4.01 -7.12
CA ALA A 108 5.17 -3.59 -6.50
C ALA A 108 4.14 -4.73 -6.51
N LEU A 109 3.94 -5.37 -7.67
CA LEU A 109 3.04 -6.51 -7.82
C LEU A 109 3.52 -7.73 -7.01
N HIS A 110 4.83 -7.98 -6.93
CA HIS A 110 5.35 -9.06 -6.10
C HIS A 110 5.08 -8.81 -4.61
N ILE A 111 5.22 -7.56 -4.17
CA ILE A 111 4.90 -7.13 -2.81
C ILE A 111 3.39 -7.29 -2.57
N GLU A 112 2.54 -6.83 -3.49
CA GLU A 112 1.09 -6.99 -3.42
C GLU A 112 0.66 -8.47 -3.38
N ASN A 113 1.29 -9.32 -4.17
CA ASN A 113 1.05 -10.76 -4.15
C ASN A 113 1.49 -11.38 -2.83
N ALA A 114 2.65 -10.98 -2.28
CA ALA A 114 3.10 -11.44 -0.97
C ALA A 114 2.14 -10.99 0.15
N PHE A 115 1.65 -9.75 0.10
CA PHE A 115 0.63 -9.26 1.02
C PHE A 115 -0.68 -10.01 0.86
N THR A 116 -1.14 -10.24 -0.37
CA THR A 116 -2.38 -10.98 -0.65
C THR A 116 -2.29 -12.40 -0.13
N ASN A 117 -1.18 -13.09 -0.36
CA ASN A 117 -0.95 -14.44 0.16
C ASN A 117 -0.91 -14.46 1.69
N THR A 118 -0.26 -13.47 2.31
CA THR A 118 -0.21 -13.35 3.77
C THR A 118 -1.60 -13.07 4.35
N VAL A 119 -2.35 -12.12 3.79
CA VAL A 119 -3.71 -11.79 4.23
C VAL A 119 -4.66 -12.97 4.01
N ALA A 120 -4.54 -13.68 2.88
CA ALA A 120 -5.30 -14.89 2.62
C ALA A 120 -4.98 -15.99 3.64
N SER A 121 -3.71 -16.12 4.05
CA SER A 121 -3.31 -17.08 5.09
C SER A 121 -3.82 -16.72 6.48
N LEU A 122 -4.11 -15.45 6.74
CA LEU A 122 -4.65 -14.97 8.02
C LEU A 122 -6.17 -15.16 8.12
N ALA A 123 -6.88 -15.20 6.98
CA ALA A 123 -8.32 -15.35 6.94
C ALA A 123 -8.77 -16.68 7.57
N PRO A 124 -9.88 -16.70 8.32
CA PRO A 124 -10.36 -17.91 8.96
C PRO A 124 -10.75 -18.95 7.90
N SER A 125 -10.44 -20.22 8.17
CA SER A 125 -10.89 -21.30 7.29
C SER A 125 -12.42 -21.35 7.28
N PRO A 126 -13.05 -21.71 6.14
CA PRO A 126 -14.51 -21.77 6.03
C PRO A 126 -15.16 -22.75 7.03
N GLU A 127 -14.38 -23.68 7.58
CA GLU A 127 -14.80 -24.63 8.61
C GLU A 127 -14.95 -23.99 10.01
N SER A 128 -14.28 -22.86 10.26
CA SER A 128 -14.34 -22.15 11.53
C SER A 128 -15.66 -21.42 11.76
N GLY A 129 -16.47 -21.21 10.71
CA GLY A 129 -17.75 -20.50 10.79
C GLY A 129 -17.66 -19.01 11.13
N GLU A 130 -16.45 -18.45 11.19
CA GLU A 130 -16.20 -17.04 11.50
C GLU A 130 -16.47 -16.16 10.27
N GLN A 131 -17.40 -15.20 10.39
CA GLN A 131 -17.77 -14.32 9.28
C GLN A 131 -17.07 -12.96 9.41
N LEU A 132 -16.04 -12.73 8.59
CA LEU A 132 -15.27 -11.49 8.57
C LEU A 132 -16.11 -10.26 8.20
N THR A 133 -17.12 -10.41 7.33
CA THR A 133 -17.90 -9.28 6.83
C THR A 133 -18.81 -8.65 7.91
N PRO A 134 -19.70 -9.37 8.61
CA PRO A 134 -20.43 -8.80 9.73
C PRO A 134 -19.54 -8.55 10.94
N GLY A 135 -18.62 -9.47 11.28
CA GLY A 135 -17.72 -9.34 12.42
C GLY A 135 -16.82 -8.10 12.30
N GLY A 136 -16.25 -7.86 11.12
CA GLY A 136 -15.43 -6.68 10.84
C GLY A 136 -16.22 -5.37 10.94
N VAL A 137 -17.47 -5.33 10.48
CA VAL A 137 -18.33 -4.15 10.64
C VAL A 137 -18.59 -3.89 12.13
N TYR A 138 -18.87 -4.91 12.93
CA TYR A 138 -19.05 -4.74 14.37
C TYR A 138 -17.79 -4.25 15.06
N VAL A 139 -16.60 -4.70 14.67
CA VAL A 139 -15.32 -4.18 15.18
C VAL A 139 -15.18 -2.69 14.89
N VAL A 140 -15.50 -2.25 13.66
CA VAL A 140 -15.47 -0.83 13.28
C VAL A 140 -16.48 -0.03 14.10
N VAL A 141 -17.69 -0.55 14.32
CA VAL A 141 -18.71 0.10 15.15
C VAL A 141 -18.25 0.21 16.61
N SER A 142 -17.63 -0.83 17.17
CA SER A 142 -17.06 -0.79 18.52
C SER A 142 -15.94 0.24 18.63
N ALA A 143 -15.06 0.35 17.64
CA ALA A 143 -14.04 1.40 17.59
C ALA A 143 -14.66 2.80 17.56
N MET A 144 -15.73 3.00 16.76
CA MET A 144 -16.47 4.25 16.70
C MET A 144 -17.14 4.58 18.04
N ALA A 145 -17.70 3.59 18.74
CA ALA A 145 -18.21 3.74 20.09
C ALA A 145 -17.10 4.19 21.05
N GLY A 146 -15.91 3.60 20.96
CA GLY A 146 -14.72 4.01 21.70
C GLY A 146 -14.35 5.49 21.46
N SER A 147 -14.47 5.97 20.21
CA SER A 147 -14.26 7.38 19.84
C SER A 147 -15.31 8.32 20.44
N ILE A 148 -16.56 7.88 20.57
CA ILE A 148 -17.60 8.67 21.23
C ILE A 148 -17.29 8.79 22.73
N VAL A 149 -16.85 7.70 23.36
CA VAL A 149 -16.50 7.67 24.79
C VAL A 149 -15.31 8.58 25.11
N SER A 150 -14.32 8.71 24.23
CA SER A 150 -13.18 9.63 24.42
C SER A 150 -13.39 11.02 23.85
N ARG A 151 -14.57 11.34 23.31
CA ARG A 151 -14.85 12.60 22.60
C ARG A 151 -14.46 13.85 23.39
N ASN A 152 -14.62 13.83 24.71
CA ASN A 152 -14.29 14.93 25.62
C ASN A 152 -13.06 14.65 26.50
N ARG A 153 -12.20 13.71 26.10
CA ARG A 153 -10.97 13.38 26.82
C ARG A 153 -9.76 13.83 26.00
N GLY A 154 -8.62 13.99 26.65
CA GLY A 154 -7.39 14.50 26.01
C GLY A 154 -6.96 13.69 24.78
N ILE A 155 -6.02 14.23 23.99
CA ILE A 155 -5.61 13.67 22.70
C ILE A 155 -5.16 12.20 22.78
N LEU A 156 -4.54 11.81 23.90
CA LEU A 156 -4.11 10.43 24.15
C LEU A 156 -5.30 9.48 24.22
N LEU A 157 -6.33 9.83 25.00
CA LEU A 157 -7.53 8.99 25.11
C LEU A 157 -8.35 9.01 23.82
N ARG A 158 -8.33 10.13 23.09
CA ARG A 158 -9.01 10.24 21.78
C ARG A 158 -8.44 9.31 20.72
N THR A 159 -7.14 9.02 20.79
CA THR A 159 -6.45 8.13 19.84
C THR A 159 -6.39 6.69 20.36
N ALA A 160 -6.19 6.50 21.67
CA ALA A 160 -6.07 5.18 22.27
C ALA A 160 -7.42 4.47 22.42
N SER A 161 -8.52 5.18 22.73
CA SER A 161 -9.80 4.51 22.99
C SER A 161 -10.44 3.83 21.78
N PRO A 162 -10.44 4.40 20.56
CA PRO A 162 -11.00 3.70 19.40
C PRO A 162 -10.17 2.46 19.08
N LEU A 163 -8.84 2.54 19.22
CA LEU A 163 -7.94 1.41 19.03
C LEU A 163 -8.16 0.32 20.09
N ALA A 164 -8.30 0.70 21.36
CA ALA A 164 -8.53 -0.25 22.44
C ALA A 164 -9.88 -0.96 22.29
N PHE A 165 -10.95 -0.22 21.98
CA PHE A 165 -12.27 -0.82 21.76
C PHE A 165 -12.31 -1.68 20.49
N GLY A 166 -11.68 -1.22 19.41
CA GLY A 166 -11.59 -1.98 18.16
C GLY A 166 -10.79 -3.28 18.34
N THR A 167 -9.64 -3.23 18.99
CA THR A 167 -8.81 -4.42 19.26
C THR A 167 -9.51 -5.40 20.20
N ALA A 168 -10.15 -4.90 21.26
CA ALA A 168 -10.95 -5.74 22.15
C ALA A 168 -12.11 -6.42 21.41
N ALA A 169 -12.84 -5.67 20.57
CA ALA A 169 -13.92 -6.21 19.76
C ALA A 169 -13.41 -7.22 18.72
N ALA A 170 -12.25 -6.98 18.11
CA ALA A 170 -11.64 -7.92 17.17
C ALA A 170 -11.29 -9.23 17.87
N TRP A 171 -10.79 -9.18 19.10
CA TRP A 171 -10.44 -10.40 19.83
C TRP A 171 -11.65 -11.20 20.30
N THR A 172 -12.78 -10.55 20.58
CA THR A 172 -14.02 -11.22 21.02
C THR A 172 -14.89 -11.70 19.87
N LEU A 173 -14.99 -10.92 18.79
CA LEU A 173 -15.86 -11.22 17.64
C LEU A 173 -15.15 -12.05 16.57
N LEU A 174 -13.83 -11.89 16.44
CA LEU A 174 -12.99 -12.54 15.42
C LEU A 174 -11.81 -13.30 16.07
N PRO A 175 -12.08 -14.29 16.93
CA PRO A 175 -11.05 -14.92 17.77
C PRO A 175 -10.06 -15.76 16.96
N VAL A 176 -10.46 -16.41 15.86
CA VAL A 176 -9.54 -17.24 15.07
C VAL A 176 -8.65 -16.37 14.21
N THR A 177 -9.22 -15.36 13.54
CA THR A 177 -8.44 -14.41 12.74
C THR A 177 -7.40 -13.70 13.60
N MET A 178 -7.76 -13.30 14.82
CA MET A 178 -6.84 -12.60 15.70
C MET A 178 -5.72 -13.50 16.26
N ARG A 179 -5.97 -14.80 16.44
CA ARG A 179 -4.92 -15.78 16.79
C ARG A 179 -3.93 -15.94 15.64
N ASN A 180 -4.42 -16.11 14.42
CA ASN A 180 -3.56 -16.20 13.22
C ASN A 180 -2.70 -14.95 13.05
N ILE A 181 -3.27 -13.76 13.26
CA ILE A 181 -2.53 -12.49 13.22
C ILE A 181 -1.47 -12.46 14.32
N SER A 182 -1.79 -12.90 15.53
CA SER A 182 -0.82 -12.94 16.63
C SER A 182 0.32 -13.92 16.37
N ASP A 183 0.04 -15.06 15.76
CA ASP A 183 1.06 -16.06 15.39
C ASP A 183 1.98 -15.51 14.30
N LEU A 184 1.43 -14.80 13.31
CA LEU A 184 2.24 -14.12 12.29
C LEU A 184 3.13 -13.03 12.90
N VAL A 185 2.58 -12.20 13.78
CA VAL A 185 3.36 -11.18 14.49
C VAL A 185 4.48 -11.83 15.28
N TRP A 186 4.21 -12.94 15.96
CA TRP A 186 5.20 -13.71 16.70
C TRP A 186 6.31 -14.28 15.80
N GLU A 187 5.99 -14.77 14.60
CA GLU A 187 6.99 -15.23 13.63
C GLU A 187 7.90 -14.10 13.14
N TYR A 188 7.36 -12.90 12.92
CA TYR A 188 8.17 -11.73 12.59
C TYR A 188 9.00 -11.26 13.78
N GLU A 189 8.43 -11.28 14.97
CA GLU A 189 9.09 -10.87 16.20
C GLU A 189 10.28 -11.76 16.55
N LYS A 190 10.18 -13.08 16.31
CA LYS A 190 11.32 -14.02 16.47
C LYS A 190 12.56 -13.65 15.66
N LYS A 191 12.40 -12.90 14.55
CA LYS A 191 13.54 -12.43 13.75
C LYS A 191 14.32 -11.32 14.46
N VAL A 192 13.73 -10.68 15.47
CA VAL A 192 14.34 -9.62 16.28
C VAL A 192 14.37 -10.06 17.75
N PRO A 193 15.47 -10.68 18.22
CA PRO A 193 15.52 -11.34 19.53
C PRO A 193 15.24 -10.39 20.70
N ALA A 194 15.65 -9.12 20.58
CA ALA A 194 15.42 -8.10 21.62
C ALA A 194 13.93 -7.82 21.88
N VAL A 195 13.07 -7.95 20.88
CA VAL A 195 11.62 -7.73 21.04
C VAL A 195 10.96 -9.01 21.58
N ALA A 196 11.32 -10.16 21.01
CA ALA A 196 10.80 -11.47 21.42
C ALA A 196 11.03 -11.76 22.92
N GLU A 197 12.23 -11.46 23.43
CA GLU A 197 12.53 -11.62 24.86
C GLU A 197 11.67 -10.70 25.73
N GLN A 198 11.45 -9.45 25.30
CA GLN A 198 10.59 -8.51 26.02
C GLN A 198 9.13 -8.96 26.04
N HIS A 199 8.62 -9.51 24.94
CA HIS A 199 7.25 -10.04 24.89
C HIS A 199 7.09 -11.24 25.82
N LEU A 200 8.00 -12.21 25.79
CA LEU A 200 7.96 -13.36 26.71
C LEU A 200 8.01 -12.91 28.17
N TYR A 201 8.88 -11.95 28.48
CA TYR A 201 9.00 -11.40 29.82
C TYR A 201 7.73 -10.67 30.29
N LEU A 202 7.13 -9.85 29.42
CA LEU A 202 5.87 -9.17 29.72
C LEU A 202 4.73 -10.16 29.91
N ARG A 203 4.68 -11.22 29.10
CA ARG A 203 3.69 -12.29 29.20
C ARG A 203 3.81 -13.04 30.53
N GLU A 204 5.02 -13.45 30.91
CA GLU A 204 5.27 -14.14 32.17
C GLU A 204 4.84 -13.29 33.37
N ARG A 205 5.19 -11.99 33.35
CA ARG A 205 4.75 -11.05 34.39
C ARG A 205 3.23 -10.89 34.44
N ALA A 206 2.57 -10.81 33.30
CA ALA A 206 1.12 -10.71 33.23
C ALA A 206 0.45 -11.98 33.79
N GLU A 207 0.95 -13.16 33.44
CA GLU A 207 0.46 -14.45 33.95
C GLU A 207 0.67 -14.59 35.45
N HIS A 208 1.83 -14.15 35.95
CA HIS A 208 2.12 -14.13 37.38
C HIS A 208 1.18 -13.16 38.14
N ILE A 209 0.96 -11.95 37.62
CA ILE A 209 0.03 -10.98 38.22
C ILE A 209 -1.41 -11.51 38.20
N TRP A 210 -1.81 -12.16 37.11
CA TRP A 210 -3.14 -12.74 36.98
C TRP A 210 -3.38 -13.88 37.98
N SER A 211 -2.46 -14.85 38.04
CA SER A 211 -2.55 -15.99 38.96
C SER A 211 -2.49 -15.55 40.43
N THR A 212 -1.58 -14.64 40.78
CA THR A 212 -1.51 -14.07 42.13
C THR A 212 -2.74 -13.24 42.47
N GLY A 213 -3.31 -12.50 41.51
CA GLY A 213 -4.55 -11.75 41.68
C GLY A 213 -5.75 -12.65 41.97
N ILE A 214 -5.90 -13.76 41.23
CA ILE A 214 -6.94 -14.77 41.48
C ILE A 214 -6.76 -15.35 42.89
N ALA A 215 -5.54 -15.75 43.26
CA ALA A 215 -5.26 -16.29 44.59
C ALA A 215 -5.59 -15.29 45.71
N HIS A 216 -5.19 -14.02 45.56
CA HIS A 216 -5.49 -12.97 46.55
C HIS A 216 -6.97 -12.62 46.59
N SER A 217 -7.70 -12.69 45.47
CA SER A 217 -9.15 -12.48 45.45
C SER A 217 -9.90 -13.57 46.23
N GLY A 218 -9.40 -14.82 46.19
CA GLY A 218 -9.92 -15.92 46.99
C GLY A 218 -9.72 -15.68 48.49
N MET A 219 -8.50 -15.28 48.88
CA MET A 219 -8.20 -14.92 50.28
C MET A 219 -9.02 -13.73 50.77
N ALA A 220 -9.18 -12.70 49.95
CA ALA A 220 -9.98 -11.51 50.30
C ALA A 220 -11.47 -11.86 50.52
N ARG A 221 -12.03 -12.75 49.69
CA ARG A 221 -13.39 -13.27 49.88
C ARG A 221 -13.53 -14.02 51.20
N ALA A 222 -12.61 -14.94 51.49
CA ALA A 222 -12.61 -15.69 52.75
C ALA A 222 -12.51 -14.77 53.98
N MET A 223 -11.65 -13.74 53.92
CA MET A 223 -11.52 -12.75 54.99
C MET A 223 -12.78 -11.90 55.18
N MET A 224 -13.49 -11.56 54.10
CA MET A 224 -14.77 -10.86 54.19
C MET A 224 -15.84 -11.74 54.85
N GLU A 225 -15.93 -13.01 54.47
CA GLU A 225 -16.86 -13.96 55.08
C GLU A 225 -16.59 -14.14 56.58
N GLU A 226 -15.32 -14.27 56.97
CA GLU A 226 -14.91 -14.35 58.38
C GLU A 226 -15.32 -13.09 59.17
N LYS A 227 -15.07 -11.90 58.62
CA LYS A 227 -15.49 -10.62 59.26
C LYS A 227 -17.01 -10.48 59.36
N ILE A 228 -17.76 -10.93 58.36
CA ILE A 228 -19.23 -10.94 58.43
C ILE A 228 -19.68 -11.92 59.54
N GLY A 229 -19.02 -13.06 59.67
CA GLY A 229 -19.25 -14.01 60.76
C GLY A 229 -18.95 -13.42 62.15
N GLU A 230 -17.82 -12.73 62.32
CA GLU A 230 -17.45 -12.08 63.58
C GLU A 230 -18.38 -10.94 63.96
N THR A 231 -18.78 -10.11 62.99
CA THR A 231 -19.74 -9.02 63.26
C THR A 231 -21.08 -9.57 63.69
N ARG A 232 -21.56 -10.65 63.06
CA ARG A 232 -22.76 -11.35 63.50
C ARG A 232 -22.63 -11.91 64.91
N LYS A 233 -21.53 -12.58 65.26
CA LYS A 233 -21.28 -13.10 66.62
C LYS A 233 -21.26 -11.99 67.67
N LYS A 234 -20.63 -10.85 67.38
CA LYS A 234 -20.60 -9.69 68.29
C LYS A 234 -21.98 -9.07 68.49
N LEU A 235 -22.81 -9.04 67.43
CA LEU A 235 -24.20 -8.61 67.53
C LEU A 235 -25.02 -9.59 68.37
N GLU A 236 -24.85 -10.90 68.17
CA GLU A 236 -25.50 -11.94 68.99
C GLU A 236 -25.06 -11.86 70.47
N GLU A 237 -23.78 -11.61 70.74
CA GLU A 237 -23.26 -11.44 72.09
C GLU A 237 -23.85 -10.18 72.77
N LEU A 238 -23.93 -9.05 72.07
CA LEU A 238 -24.55 -7.82 72.56
C LEU A 238 -26.05 -8.00 72.85
N VAL A 239 -26.78 -8.69 71.98
CA VAL A 239 -28.19 -9.04 72.21
C VAL A 239 -28.34 -9.98 73.40
N SER A 240 -27.41 -10.93 73.59
CA SER A 240 -27.45 -11.88 74.71
C SER A 240 -27.05 -11.26 76.06
N LYS A 241 -26.17 -10.25 76.07
CA LYS A 241 -25.68 -9.58 77.28
C LYS A 241 -26.62 -8.52 77.83
N GLY A 242 -27.69 -8.18 77.11
CA GLY A 242 -28.78 -7.36 77.62
C GLY A 242 -28.39 -5.93 77.94
N HIS A 243 -28.71 -5.03 77.00
CA HIS A 243 -29.45 -3.84 77.39
C HIS A 243 -30.93 -4.20 77.49
#